data_AF-A0A6N6VQZ0-F1
#
_entry.id   AF-A0A6N6VQZ0-F1
#
_cell.length_a   1.000
_cell.length_b   1.000
_cell.length_c   1.000
_cell.angle_alpha   90.00
_cell.angle_beta   90.00
_cell.angle_gamma   90.00
#
_symmetry.space_group_name_H-M   'P 1'
#
loop_
_entity.id
_entity.type
_entity.pdbx_description
1 polymer ?
#
loop_
_entity_poly.entity_id
_entity_poly.type
_entity_poly.pdbx_seq_one_letter_code
_entity_poly.pdbx_strand_id
1 'polypeptide(L)'
;MNFPVLTTTVPRLGSRALLLAFLFLMSTAGAAYADEFTFGEISVSIDTTVSLGVSTRVSNRDCSHVAKGDGGCPSGVNAGGLNTDDGNLNFDRWDLTGATVKSVSDVNVKWQNSGIFLRPRLYYDAVYAQDDLQWRDLNHDAKQRLDYGVGILDAFAYSNFEVGGHSAALRFGKQVVNWGESTFQRGGINAYQAIDVSAARRPGAELKDIITPMPMVFGSLQITDTLSTEAFWQFGHAETEVDPSGSYFSTSDITGAGSISLNSGGTNDSDAIIHIYRTADKRGSDTDQFGFALRNYFAGLGDGTDTALYFVRYTSKLPYIGVISGSPALRPLPRHVWRFMGTPARMRRKLERHMSSGRIRSNITMNFLTRLMRWARASTRPSAEQRCRGKRALRLTCPWRPTSTNSLHRSRTERARRPI
;
A
#
# COMPACT_ATOMS: atom_id res chain seq x y z
N MET A 1 16.20 -31.75 15.95
CA MET A 1 17.34 -31.23 15.19
C MET A 1 17.28 -29.72 15.26
N ASN A 2 18.17 -29.11 16.06
CA ASN A 2 18.23 -27.67 16.26
C ASN A 2 19.07 -27.07 15.12
N PHE A 3 18.46 -26.27 14.25
CA PHE A 3 19.22 -25.45 13.31
C PHE A 3 19.75 -24.22 14.04
N PRO A 4 21.06 -23.92 13.96
CA PRO A 4 21.60 -22.71 14.58
C PRO A 4 21.11 -21.49 13.80
N VAL A 5 20.46 -20.56 14.49
CA VAL A 5 20.20 -19.21 13.99
C VAL A 5 21.55 -18.50 13.92
N LEU A 6 22.08 -18.30 12.72
CA LEU A 6 23.23 -17.45 12.47
C LEU A 6 22.80 -15.99 12.68
N THR A 7 22.98 -15.48 13.89
CA THR A 7 23.01 -14.03 14.16
C THR A 7 24.33 -13.47 13.66
N THR A 8 24.45 -13.28 12.34
CA THR A 8 25.54 -12.48 11.78
C THR A 8 25.16 -11.01 11.90
N THR A 9 25.73 -10.32 12.89
CA THR A 9 25.83 -8.86 12.89
C THR A 9 26.77 -8.46 11.76
N VAL A 10 26.21 -8.24 10.57
CA VAL A 10 26.97 -7.66 9.45
C VAL A 10 27.16 -6.18 9.78
N PRO A 11 28.41 -5.68 9.91
CA PRO A 11 28.64 -4.25 10.12
C PRO A 11 28.06 -3.50 8.92
N ARG A 12 27.55 -2.27 9.14
CA ARG A 12 27.06 -1.36 8.08
C ARG A 12 28.12 -1.22 6.98
N LEU A 13 28.08 -2.10 5.99
CA LEU A 13 28.94 -2.03 4.82
C LEU A 13 28.42 -0.84 4.04
N GLY A 14 29.13 0.29 4.13
CA GLY A 14 28.69 1.52 3.46
C GLY A 14 28.38 1.25 2.00
N SER A 15 27.33 1.88 1.46
CA SER A 15 26.75 1.62 0.13
C SER A 15 27.79 1.54 -1.01
N ARG A 16 28.96 2.18 -0.84
CA ARG A 16 30.12 2.12 -1.74
C ARG A 16 30.77 0.72 -1.86
N ALA A 17 30.85 -0.04 -0.76
CA ALA A 17 31.44 -1.38 -0.76
C ALA A 17 30.55 -2.39 -1.50
N LEU A 18 29.22 -2.27 -1.33
CA LEU A 18 28.24 -3.07 -2.09
C LEU A 18 28.27 -2.75 -3.59
N LEU A 19 28.36 -1.47 -3.95
CA LEU A 19 28.52 -1.03 -5.35
C LEU A 19 29.79 -1.59 -6.02
N LEU A 20 30.92 -1.58 -5.31
CA LEU A 20 32.19 -2.12 -5.83
C LEU A 20 32.15 -3.65 -5.99
N ALA A 21 31.55 -4.38 -5.05
CA ALA A 21 31.34 -5.81 -5.16
C ALA A 21 30.42 -6.17 -6.34
N PHE A 22 29.38 -5.37 -6.57
CA PHE A 22 28.46 -5.55 -7.69
C PHE A 22 29.12 -5.33 -9.06
N LEU A 23 29.94 -4.28 -9.19
CA LEU A 23 30.74 -4.02 -10.40
C LEU A 23 31.73 -5.15 -10.68
N PHE A 24 32.29 -5.75 -9.63
CA PHE A 24 33.18 -6.90 -9.77
C PHE A 24 32.43 -8.16 -10.27
N LEU A 25 31.24 -8.46 -9.74
CA LEU A 25 30.43 -9.60 -10.18
C LEU A 25 30.03 -9.52 -11.67
N MET A 26 29.68 -8.31 -12.15
CA MET A 26 29.35 -8.08 -13.56
C MET A 26 30.51 -8.40 -14.51
N SER A 27 31.77 -8.33 -14.06
CA SER A 27 32.93 -8.70 -14.89
C SER A 27 33.15 -10.22 -15.02
N THR A 28 32.31 -11.05 -14.38
CA THR A 28 32.45 -12.52 -14.35
C THR A 28 31.25 -13.29 -14.91
N ALA A 29 30.30 -12.64 -15.59
CA ALA A 29 29.14 -13.33 -16.18
C ALA A 29 29.58 -14.31 -17.28
N GLY A 30 29.54 -15.61 -16.99
CA GLY A 30 29.84 -16.69 -17.94
C GLY A 30 28.73 -16.85 -18.99
N ALA A 31 28.99 -17.70 -19.99
CA ALA A 31 28.03 -18.02 -21.05
C ALA A 31 26.74 -18.65 -20.45
N ALA A 32 25.58 -18.18 -20.89
CA ALA A 32 24.29 -18.78 -20.56
C ALA A 32 24.09 -20.08 -21.36
N TYR A 33 23.77 -21.17 -20.68
CA TYR A 33 23.38 -22.43 -21.30
C TYR A 33 21.85 -22.46 -21.43
N ALA A 34 21.35 -22.59 -22.65
CA ALA A 34 19.95 -22.96 -22.91
C ALA A 34 19.93 -24.47 -23.16
N ASP A 35 19.20 -25.22 -22.33
CA ASP A 35 19.04 -26.67 -22.49
C ASP A 35 17.63 -26.97 -23.01
N GLU A 36 17.57 -27.65 -24.16
CA GLU A 36 16.34 -28.27 -24.67
C GLU A 36 16.51 -29.79 -24.58
N PHE A 37 15.66 -30.44 -23.77
CA PHE A 37 15.69 -31.89 -23.60
C PHE A 37 14.54 -32.50 -24.38
N THR A 38 14.85 -33.40 -25.31
CA THR A 38 13.86 -34.14 -26.08
C THR A 38 13.86 -35.61 -25.65
N PHE A 39 12.71 -36.11 -25.21
CA PHE A 39 12.49 -37.50 -24.81
C PHE A 39 11.36 -38.09 -25.65
N GLY A 40 11.70 -38.68 -26.80
CA GLY A 40 10.71 -39.19 -27.75
C GLY A 40 9.85 -38.05 -28.31
N GLU A 41 8.56 -38.07 -28.02
CA GLU A 41 7.60 -37.01 -28.43
C GLU A 41 7.49 -35.84 -27.44
N ILE A 42 8.15 -35.94 -26.28
CA ILE A 42 8.14 -34.90 -25.26
C ILE A 42 9.33 -33.97 -25.49
N SER A 43 9.08 -32.68 -25.66
CA SER A 43 10.11 -31.64 -25.63
C SER A 43 9.96 -30.82 -24.35
N VAL A 44 11.07 -30.63 -23.64
CA VAL A 44 11.17 -29.80 -22.43
C VAL A 44 12.12 -28.65 -22.72
N SER A 45 11.62 -27.42 -22.62
CA SER A 45 12.44 -26.21 -22.71
C SER A 45 12.43 -25.47 -21.37
N ILE A 46 13.60 -25.00 -20.94
CA ILE A 46 13.76 -24.26 -19.69
C ILE A 46 14.58 -23.00 -19.97
N ASP A 47 13.94 -21.84 -19.83
CA ASP A 47 14.59 -20.54 -19.97
C ASP A 47 14.65 -19.84 -18.62
N THR A 48 15.85 -19.62 -18.08
CA THR A 48 16.01 -18.99 -16.76
C THR A 48 16.70 -17.63 -16.87
N THR A 49 16.05 -16.61 -16.32
CA THR A 49 16.59 -15.26 -16.16
C THR A 49 16.95 -15.03 -14.69
N VAL A 50 18.22 -14.73 -14.43
CA VAL A 50 18.70 -14.30 -13.11
C VAL A 50 19.10 -12.83 -13.18
N SER A 51 18.57 -12.03 -12.28
CA SER A 51 18.84 -10.60 -12.19
C SER A 51 19.35 -10.25 -10.80
N LEU A 52 20.44 -9.50 -10.72
CA LEU A 52 20.82 -8.78 -9.52
C LEU A 52 20.68 -7.28 -9.79
N GLY A 53 20.21 -6.51 -8.82
CA GLY A 53 20.10 -5.07 -8.98
C GLY A 53 20.01 -4.33 -7.66
N VAL A 54 20.47 -3.08 -7.69
CA VAL A 54 20.46 -2.17 -6.54
C VAL A 54 19.81 -0.85 -6.93
N SER A 55 19.04 -0.26 -6.03
CA SER A 55 18.48 1.08 -6.18
C SER A 55 18.87 1.95 -5.00
N THR A 56 19.12 3.24 -5.25
CA THR A 56 19.51 4.20 -4.21
C THR A 56 18.78 5.52 -4.39
N ARG A 57 18.46 6.16 -3.27
CA ARG A 57 17.91 7.51 -3.26
C ARG A 57 19.03 8.52 -3.56
N VAL A 58 18.92 9.29 -4.63
CA VAL A 58 19.97 10.27 -5.02
C VAL A 58 19.66 11.71 -4.61
N SER A 59 18.39 12.02 -4.35
CA SER A 59 17.93 13.34 -3.95
C SER A 59 17.66 13.43 -2.45
N ASN A 60 17.85 14.62 -1.88
CA ASN A 60 17.40 14.90 -0.52
C ASN A 60 15.88 14.76 -0.42
N ARG A 61 15.40 14.53 0.79
CA ARG A 61 13.98 14.61 1.12
C ARG A 61 13.45 16.02 0.90
N ASP A 62 12.39 16.13 0.12
CA ASP A 62 11.61 17.36 0.03
C ASP A 62 10.70 17.46 1.26
N CYS A 63 10.89 18.52 2.06
CA CYS A 63 10.13 18.72 3.27
C CYS A 63 8.63 18.94 3.02
N SER A 64 8.23 19.32 1.81
CA SER A 64 6.82 19.54 1.46
C SER A 64 6.03 18.23 1.33
N HIS A 65 6.72 17.09 1.24
CA HIS A 65 6.14 15.74 1.23
C HIS A 65 6.23 15.04 2.60
N VAL A 66 6.36 15.82 3.68
CA VAL A 66 6.42 15.32 5.05
C VAL A 66 5.47 16.16 5.90
N ALA A 67 4.76 15.53 6.84
CA ALA A 67 3.90 16.25 7.75
C ALA A 67 4.70 17.24 8.59
N LYS A 68 4.07 18.37 8.95
CA LYS A 68 4.77 19.44 9.67
C LYS A 68 5.35 18.99 11.01
N GLY A 69 4.65 18.10 11.73
CA GLY A 69 5.10 17.56 13.00
C GLY A 69 6.19 16.49 12.87
N ASP A 70 6.33 15.88 11.70
CA ASP A 70 7.33 14.84 11.39
C ASP A 70 8.60 15.42 10.75
N GLY A 71 8.76 16.75 10.81
CA GLY A 71 9.93 17.46 10.28
C GLY A 71 9.74 18.02 8.86
N GLY A 72 8.49 18.16 8.40
CA GLY A 72 8.15 18.87 7.17
C GLY A 72 8.52 20.36 7.18
N CYS A 73 8.22 21.06 6.09
CA CYS A 73 8.69 22.44 5.90
C CYS A 73 8.23 23.35 7.05
N PRO A 74 9.16 24.10 7.71
CA PRO A 74 8.81 25.00 8.82
C PRO A 74 7.82 26.10 8.40
N SER A 75 8.01 26.60 7.18
CA SER A 75 7.19 27.59 6.48
C SER A 75 6.83 27.09 5.09
N GLY A 76 5.59 27.31 4.64
CA GLY A 76 5.09 26.85 3.35
C GLY A 76 4.01 25.77 3.47
N VAL A 77 3.65 25.17 2.35
CA VAL A 77 2.64 24.10 2.26
C VAL A 77 3.33 22.74 2.40
N ASN A 78 2.84 21.91 3.31
CA ASN A 78 3.17 20.50 3.36
C ASN A 78 2.03 19.74 2.70
N ALA A 79 2.27 19.27 1.48
CA ALA A 79 1.35 18.44 0.72
C ALA A 79 1.34 17.00 1.22
N GLY A 80 2.46 16.51 1.74
CA GLY A 80 2.52 15.26 2.49
C GLY A 80 1.89 15.42 3.88
N GLY A 81 1.13 14.41 4.28
CA GLY A 81 0.56 14.31 5.62
C GLY A 81 1.02 13.04 6.33
N LEU A 82 0.74 12.99 7.63
CA LEU A 82 1.03 11.90 8.59
C LEU A 82 0.37 10.54 8.27
N ASN A 83 -0.11 10.36 7.04
CA ASN A 83 -0.66 9.12 6.51
C ASN A 83 -0.06 8.80 5.12
N THR A 84 0.99 9.50 4.70
CA THR A 84 1.56 9.43 3.35
C THR A 84 3.08 9.65 3.30
N ASP A 85 3.76 9.76 4.44
CA ASP A 85 5.15 10.22 4.52
C ASP A 85 6.13 9.18 5.08
N ASP A 86 5.67 8.04 5.62
CA ASP A 86 6.56 7.02 6.19
C ASP A 86 7.61 6.53 5.18
N GLY A 87 7.19 6.25 3.92
CA GLY A 87 8.10 5.82 2.86
C GLY A 87 9.19 6.85 2.54
N ASN A 88 8.90 8.14 2.71
CA ASN A 88 9.84 9.22 2.50
C ASN A 88 10.73 9.47 3.73
N LEU A 89 10.21 9.22 4.94
CA LEU A 89 10.91 9.34 6.21
C LEU A 89 11.89 8.17 6.46
N ASN A 90 11.61 6.99 5.91
CA ASN A 90 12.41 5.78 6.10
C ASN A 90 13.76 5.75 5.36
N PHE A 91 13.97 6.62 4.38
CA PHE A 91 15.15 6.59 3.52
C PHE A 91 15.76 7.99 3.34
N ASP A 92 17.02 8.16 3.70
CA ASP A 92 17.78 9.36 3.43
C ASP A 92 18.53 9.29 2.10
N ARG A 93 19.09 10.43 1.68
CA ARG A 93 19.90 10.49 0.47
C ARG A 93 21.10 9.56 0.61
N TRP A 94 21.33 8.75 -0.42
CA TRP A 94 22.34 7.70 -0.56
C TRP A 94 22.03 6.39 0.17
N ASP A 95 20.86 6.28 0.80
CA ASP A 95 20.39 4.99 1.29
C ASP A 95 20.04 4.09 0.10
N LEU A 96 20.25 2.79 0.30
CA LEU A 96 19.76 1.78 -0.60
C LEU A 96 18.25 1.63 -0.37
N THR A 97 17.48 1.72 -1.45
CA THR A 97 16.02 1.58 -1.42
C THR A 97 15.56 0.19 -1.89
N GLY A 98 16.52 -0.60 -2.39
CA GLY A 98 16.35 -1.97 -2.83
C GLY A 98 17.71 -2.58 -3.19
N ALA A 99 17.88 -3.85 -2.85
CA ALA A 99 19.04 -4.65 -3.20
C ALA A 99 18.57 -6.08 -3.46
N THR A 100 18.06 -6.30 -4.67
CA THR A 100 17.29 -7.48 -5.03
C THR A 100 18.13 -8.47 -5.84
N VAL A 101 18.02 -9.75 -5.49
CA VAL A 101 18.35 -10.89 -6.36
C VAL A 101 17.05 -11.57 -6.76
N LYS A 102 16.85 -11.80 -8.05
CA LYS A 102 15.64 -12.38 -8.63
C LYS A 102 16.00 -13.50 -9.60
N SER A 103 15.24 -14.58 -9.61
CA SER A 103 15.29 -15.64 -10.62
C SER A 103 13.88 -15.93 -11.12
N VAL A 104 13.70 -15.98 -12.43
CA VAL A 104 12.46 -16.40 -13.09
C VAL A 104 12.81 -17.49 -14.09
N SER A 105 12.11 -18.61 -14.04
CA SER A 105 12.31 -19.71 -14.98
C SER A 105 11.03 -19.97 -15.74
N ASP A 106 11.08 -20.02 -17.06
CA ASP A 106 9.98 -20.40 -17.94
C ASP A 106 10.21 -21.86 -18.33
N VAL A 107 9.35 -22.75 -17.85
CA VAL A 107 9.43 -24.19 -18.08
C VAL A 107 8.25 -24.59 -18.95
N ASN A 108 8.53 -25.11 -20.15
CA ASN A 108 7.52 -25.62 -21.05
C ASN A 108 7.74 -27.10 -21.32
N VAL A 109 6.73 -27.91 -21.06
CA VAL A 109 6.71 -29.34 -21.38
C VAL A 109 5.67 -29.56 -22.46
N LYS A 110 6.11 -29.87 -23.67
CA LYS A 110 5.26 -30.06 -24.83
C LYS A 110 5.17 -31.54 -25.19
N TRP A 111 3.96 -32.01 -25.46
CA TRP A 111 3.69 -33.32 -26.05
C TRP A 111 2.69 -33.14 -27.20
N GLN A 112 3.15 -33.39 -28.42
CA GLN A 112 2.38 -33.16 -29.65
C GLN A 112 1.81 -31.73 -29.69
N ASN A 113 0.47 -31.59 -29.72
CA ASN A 113 -0.22 -30.32 -29.77
C ASN A 113 -0.62 -29.76 -28.39
N SER A 114 -0.27 -30.47 -27.31
CA SER A 114 -0.60 -30.09 -25.94
C SER A 114 0.65 -29.86 -25.10
N GLY A 115 0.50 -29.23 -23.94
CA GLY A 115 1.62 -29.02 -23.04
C GLY A 115 1.24 -28.41 -21.70
N ILE A 116 2.24 -28.29 -20.85
CA ILE A 116 2.16 -27.63 -19.54
C ILE A 116 3.22 -26.55 -19.50
N PHE A 117 2.81 -25.35 -19.12
CA PHE A 117 3.69 -24.21 -18.91
C PHE A 117 3.71 -23.84 -17.43
N LEU A 118 4.92 -23.65 -16.88
CA LEU A 118 5.16 -23.24 -15.50
C LEU A 118 6.16 -22.10 -15.47
N ARG A 119 5.90 -21.09 -14.64
CA ARG A 119 6.80 -19.95 -14.43
C ARG A 119 7.00 -19.65 -12.95
N PRO A 120 7.88 -20.39 -12.25
CA PRO A 120 8.30 -20.03 -10.90
C PRO A 120 9.15 -18.75 -10.90
N ARG A 121 8.95 -17.94 -9.86
CA ARG A 121 9.73 -16.75 -9.52
C ARG A 121 10.22 -16.85 -8.08
N LEU A 122 11.49 -16.56 -7.90
CA LEU A 122 12.14 -16.43 -6.60
C LEU A 122 12.75 -15.02 -6.52
N TYR A 123 12.61 -14.35 -5.39
CA TYR A 123 13.36 -13.12 -5.14
C TYR A 123 13.72 -12.97 -3.67
N TYR A 124 14.77 -12.19 -3.42
CA TYR A 124 15.24 -11.76 -2.10
C TYR A 124 15.72 -10.32 -2.20
N ASP A 125 15.27 -9.45 -1.31
CA ASP A 125 15.74 -8.07 -1.18
C ASP A 125 16.38 -7.84 0.19
N ALA A 126 17.67 -7.50 0.18
CA ALA A 126 18.45 -7.37 1.41
C ALA A 126 18.04 -6.14 2.24
N VAL A 127 17.56 -5.06 1.62
CA VAL A 127 17.14 -3.84 2.34
C VAL A 127 15.90 -4.13 3.18
N TYR A 128 14.89 -4.74 2.55
CA TYR A 128 13.64 -5.05 3.23
C TYR A 128 13.72 -6.30 4.14
N ALA A 129 14.64 -7.23 3.87
CA ALA A 129 14.88 -8.36 4.78
C ALA A 129 15.52 -7.91 6.11
N GLN A 130 16.46 -6.97 6.05
CA GLN A 130 17.08 -6.40 7.25
C GLN A 130 16.09 -5.54 8.02
N ASP A 131 15.34 -4.68 7.32
CA ASP A 131 14.27 -3.86 7.90
C ASP A 131 14.75 -2.91 9.02
N ASP A 132 16.00 -2.45 8.95
CA ASP A 132 16.57 -1.39 9.84
C ASP A 132 16.31 -0.02 9.21
N LEU A 133 15.04 0.40 9.18
CA LEU A 133 14.59 1.63 8.52
C LEU A 133 14.65 2.85 9.48
N GLN A 134 14.88 4.05 8.93
CA GLN A 134 15.17 5.24 9.76
C GLN A 134 14.01 5.71 10.65
N TRP A 135 12.77 5.56 10.17
CA TRP A 135 11.60 6.11 10.83
C TRP A 135 10.78 5.03 11.52
N ARG A 136 10.43 3.99 10.77
CA ARG A 136 9.67 2.85 11.27
C ARG A 136 9.93 1.61 10.43
N ASP A 137 10.26 0.51 11.12
CA ASP A 137 10.31 -0.83 10.55
C ASP A 137 8.98 -1.22 9.89
N LEU A 138 9.06 -2.08 8.88
CA LEU A 138 7.89 -2.58 8.21
C LEU A 138 7.06 -3.46 9.14
N ASN A 139 5.74 -3.32 9.01
CA ASN A 139 4.83 -4.30 9.59
C ASN A 139 5.04 -5.67 8.92
N HIS A 140 4.70 -6.75 9.62
CA HIS A 140 4.85 -8.14 9.15
C HIS A 140 4.34 -8.34 7.72
N ASP A 141 3.13 -7.86 7.42
CA ASP A 141 2.52 -8.02 6.08
C ASP A 141 3.29 -7.25 4.99
N ALA A 142 3.81 -6.06 5.31
CA ALA A 142 4.63 -5.28 4.38
C ALA A 142 5.99 -5.94 4.16
N LYS A 143 6.63 -6.39 5.24
CA LYS A 143 7.91 -7.06 5.20
C LYS A 143 7.83 -8.35 4.38
N GLN A 144 6.83 -9.19 4.66
CA GLN A 144 6.58 -10.45 3.93
C GLN A 144 6.41 -10.22 2.42
N ARG A 145 5.96 -9.03 1.99
CA ARG A 145 5.85 -8.71 0.57
C ARG A 145 7.15 -8.25 -0.07
N LEU A 146 8.13 -7.80 0.71
CA LEU A 146 9.30 -7.11 0.19
C LEU A 146 10.60 -7.85 0.43
N ASP A 147 10.71 -8.63 1.51
CA ASP A 147 11.94 -9.31 1.91
C ASP A 147 12.31 -10.47 1.00
N TYR A 148 11.46 -11.47 0.85
CA TYR A 148 11.65 -12.59 -0.06
C TYR A 148 10.31 -13.13 -0.53
N GLY A 149 10.31 -13.69 -1.73
CA GLY A 149 9.09 -14.30 -2.24
C GLY A 149 9.36 -15.47 -3.16
N VAL A 150 8.57 -16.52 -2.93
CA VAL A 150 8.43 -17.67 -3.82
C VAL A 150 7.04 -17.59 -4.42
N GLY A 151 6.96 -17.39 -5.73
CA GLY A 151 5.70 -17.25 -6.44
C GLY A 151 5.68 -18.09 -7.69
N ILE A 152 4.48 -18.52 -8.08
CA ILE A 152 4.22 -19.05 -9.42
C ILE A 152 3.52 -17.93 -10.17
N LEU A 153 4.17 -17.39 -11.19
CA LEU A 153 3.56 -16.41 -12.08
C LEU A 153 2.51 -17.17 -12.91
N ASP A 154 2.94 -18.03 -13.83
CA ASP A 154 2.05 -18.82 -14.67
C ASP A 154 2.14 -20.31 -14.34
N ALA A 155 1.01 -21.00 -14.41
CA ALA A 155 0.89 -22.45 -14.32
C ALA A 155 -0.38 -22.92 -15.01
N PHE A 156 -0.26 -23.33 -16.28
CA PHE A 156 -1.42 -23.75 -17.07
C PHE A 156 -1.08 -24.92 -17.99
N ALA A 157 -2.10 -25.73 -18.28
CA ALA A 157 -2.06 -26.68 -19.37
C ALA A 157 -2.70 -26.04 -20.61
N TYR A 158 -2.22 -26.43 -21.79
CA TYR A 158 -2.76 -25.97 -23.06
C TYR A 158 -2.91 -27.12 -24.05
N SER A 159 -3.82 -26.95 -25.00
CA SER A 159 -3.98 -27.84 -26.14
C SER A 159 -4.37 -27.02 -27.36
N ASN A 160 -3.71 -27.29 -28.49
CA ASN A 160 -4.02 -26.72 -29.79
C ASN A 160 -4.63 -27.81 -30.68
N PHE A 161 -5.65 -27.48 -31.43
CA PHE A 161 -6.35 -28.42 -32.29
C PHE A 161 -6.97 -27.69 -33.48
N GLU A 162 -7.43 -28.45 -34.46
CA GLU A 162 -8.13 -27.92 -35.63
C GLU A 162 -9.62 -28.23 -35.54
N VAL A 163 -10.45 -27.25 -35.84
CA VAL A 163 -11.91 -27.40 -35.94
C VAL A 163 -12.33 -26.88 -37.31
N GLY A 164 -12.78 -27.79 -38.19
CA GLY A 164 -13.20 -27.41 -39.54
C GLY A 164 -12.09 -26.83 -40.41
N GLY A 165 -10.84 -27.27 -40.21
CA GLY A 165 -9.67 -26.75 -40.93
C GLY A 165 -9.11 -25.43 -40.40
N HIS A 166 -9.67 -24.90 -39.30
CA HIS A 166 -9.22 -23.68 -38.66
C HIS A 166 -8.59 -23.95 -37.29
N SER A 167 -7.63 -23.11 -36.91
CA SER A 167 -6.90 -23.26 -35.65
C SER A 167 -7.76 -22.91 -34.43
N ALA A 168 -7.66 -23.73 -33.39
CA ALA A 168 -8.27 -23.53 -32.10
C ALA A 168 -7.28 -23.84 -30.96
N ALA A 169 -7.42 -23.14 -29.84
CA ALA A 169 -6.60 -23.36 -28.66
C ALA A 169 -7.44 -23.28 -27.38
N LEU A 170 -7.09 -24.11 -26.40
CA LEU A 170 -7.67 -24.10 -25.07
C LEU A 170 -6.54 -24.06 -24.03
N ARG A 171 -6.68 -23.20 -23.02
CA ARG A 171 -5.77 -23.08 -21.88
C ARG A 171 -6.53 -23.15 -20.57
N PHE A 172 -6.03 -23.92 -19.62
CA PHE A 172 -6.61 -24.06 -18.28
C PHE A 172 -5.54 -23.92 -17.21
N GLY A 173 -5.75 -23.00 -16.27
CA GLY A 173 -4.87 -22.80 -15.13
C GLY A 173 -4.60 -21.33 -14.84
N LYS A 174 -3.53 -21.07 -14.09
CA LYS A 174 -3.09 -19.72 -13.73
C LYS A 174 -2.33 -19.11 -14.90
N GLN A 175 -2.86 -18.06 -15.49
CA GLN A 175 -2.30 -17.45 -16.70
C GLN A 175 -2.65 -15.96 -16.80
N VAL A 176 -1.94 -15.27 -17.70
CA VAL A 176 -2.29 -13.93 -18.17
C VAL A 176 -2.93 -14.02 -19.55
N VAL A 177 -4.03 -13.29 -19.74
CA VAL A 177 -4.64 -13.03 -21.04
C VAL A 177 -4.56 -11.53 -21.26
N ASN A 178 -3.91 -11.10 -22.34
CA ASN A 178 -3.72 -9.68 -22.64
C ASN A 178 -4.41 -9.37 -23.96
N TRP A 179 -5.43 -8.51 -23.94
CA TRP A 179 -6.22 -8.15 -25.12
C TRP A 179 -5.98 -6.73 -25.62
N GLY A 180 -5.22 -5.94 -24.88
CA GLY A 180 -4.86 -4.57 -25.25
C GLY A 180 -3.37 -4.27 -25.15
N GLU A 181 -2.99 -3.20 -25.81
CA GLU A 181 -1.60 -2.72 -25.88
C GLU A 181 -1.33 -1.57 -24.90
N SER A 182 -2.38 -0.93 -24.39
CA SER A 182 -2.24 0.21 -23.48
C SER A 182 -1.88 -0.25 -22.07
N THR A 183 -0.60 -0.14 -21.75
CA THR A 183 -0.05 -0.26 -20.39
C THR A 183 -0.04 1.08 -19.64
N PHE A 184 -0.24 2.21 -20.35
CA PHE A 184 -0.09 3.57 -19.80
C PHE A 184 -1.39 4.24 -19.36
N GLN A 185 -2.53 3.93 -19.99
CA GLN A 185 -3.82 4.51 -19.58
C GLN A 185 -4.55 3.59 -18.60
N ARG A 186 -4.80 4.14 -17.40
CA ARG A 186 -5.66 3.51 -16.40
C ARG A 186 -7.11 3.52 -16.90
N GLY A 187 -7.71 2.34 -17.01
CA GLY A 187 -8.99 2.15 -17.68
C GLY A 187 -8.77 1.88 -19.16
N GLY A 188 -9.04 0.65 -19.58
CA GLY A 188 -8.81 0.14 -20.92
C GLY A 188 -9.20 -1.34 -20.98
N ILE A 189 -9.05 -1.99 -22.13
CA ILE A 189 -9.54 -3.36 -22.31
C ILE A 189 -8.88 -4.37 -21.36
N ASN A 190 -7.65 -4.11 -20.88
CA ASN A 190 -6.95 -4.97 -19.92
C ASN A 190 -7.19 -4.63 -18.45
N ALA A 191 -8.13 -3.74 -18.12
CA ALA A 191 -8.38 -3.35 -16.73
C ALA A 191 -8.86 -4.51 -15.82
N TYR A 192 -9.21 -5.66 -16.40
CA TYR A 192 -9.51 -6.89 -15.67
C TYR A 192 -8.26 -7.61 -15.13
N GLN A 193 -7.06 -7.25 -15.58
CA GLN A 193 -5.82 -7.77 -15.02
C GLN A 193 -5.42 -6.99 -13.77
N ALA A 194 -4.92 -7.70 -12.76
CA ALA A 194 -4.32 -7.06 -11.60
C ALA A 194 -2.83 -6.87 -11.85
N ILE A 195 -2.26 -5.87 -11.17
CA ILE A 195 -0.84 -5.57 -11.25
C ILE A 195 -0.20 -5.57 -9.87
N ASP A 196 1.07 -5.95 -9.79
CA ASP A 196 1.93 -5.75 -8.64
C ASP A 196 2.83 -4.53 -8.88
N VAL A 197 2.45 -3.40 -8.27
CA VAL A 197 3.20 -2.14 -8.38
C VAL A 197 4.55 -2.24 -7.69
N SER A 198 4.63 -2.99 -6.58
CA SER A 198 5.90 -3.24 -5.89
C SER A 198 6.87 -4.03 -6.76
N ALA A 199 6.37 -4.98 -7.57
CA ALA A 199 7.19 -5.71 -8.54
C ALA A 199 7.76 -4.82 -9.62
N ALA A 200 6.98 -3.87 -10.15
CA ALA A 200 7.46 -2.93 -11.16
C ALA A 200 8.64 -2.06 -10.67
N ARG A 201 8.79 -1.91 -9.35
CA ARG A 201 9.81 -1.06 -8.70
C ARG A 201 11.04 -1.83 -8.24
N ARG A 202 11.01 -3.16 -8.28
CA ARG A 202 12.18 -4.00 -7.98
C ARG A 202 13.22 -3.82 -9.11
N PRO A 203 14.51 -3.63 -8.78
CA PRO A 203 15.57 -3.66 -9.79
C PRO A 203 15.51 -4.92 -10.66
N GLY A 204 15.59 -4.74 -11.99
CA GLY A 204 15.50 -5.84 -12.94
C GLY A 204 14.09 -6.42 -13.12
N ALA A 205 13.03 -5.68 -12.78
CA ALA A 205 11.64 -6.07 -13.04
C ALA A 205 11.36 -6.24 -14.54
N GLU A 206 10.60 -7.28 -14.87
CA GLU A 206 10.11 -7.54 -16.23
C GLU A 206 8.60 -7.38 -16.29
N LEU A 207 8.03 -7.23 -17.48
CA LEU A 207 6.57 -7.10 -17.63
C LEU A 207 5.82 -8.30 -17.04
N LYS A 208 6.41 -9.51 -17.14
CA LYS A 208 5.86 -10.73 -16.53
C LYS A 208 5.83 -10.74 -15.01
N ASP A 209 6.59 -9.87 -14.34
CA ASP A 209 6.52 -9.70 -12.89
C ASP A 209 5.40 -8.76 -12.45
N ILE A 210 4.98 -7.86 -13.36
CA ILE A 210 4.05 -6.77 -13.05
C ILE A 210 2.60 -7.24 -13.16
N ILE A 211 2.26 -8.03 -14.17
CA ILE A 211 0.89 -8.51 -14.35
C ILE A 211 0.68 -9.76 -13.51
N THR A 212 -0.27 -9.71 -12.57
CA THR A 212 -0.54 -10.81 -11.64
C THR A 212 -1.42 -11.86 -12.30
N PRO A 213 -0.92 -13.10 -12.55
CA PRO A 213 -1.69 -14.08 -13.29
C PRO A 213 -2.79 -14.70 -12.42
N MET A 214 -3.89 -15.10 -13.04
CA MET A 214 -5.10 -15.56 -12.35
C MET A 214 -5.60 -16.90 -12.90
N PRO A 215 -6.25 -17.74 -12.08
CA PRO A 215 -6.78 -19.01 -12.52
C PRO A 215 -8.01 -18.80 -13.42
N MET A 216 -7.92 -19.30 -14.66
CA MET A 216 -8.95 -19.14 -15.68
C MET A 216 -8.92 -20.25 -16.72
N VAL A 217 -10.04 -20.38 -17.43
CA VAL A 217 -10.12 -21.07 -18.72
C VAL A 217 -10.08 -20.00 -19.81
N PHE A 218 -9.25 -20.21 -20.82
CA PHE A 218 -9.19 -19.37 -22.01
C PHE A 218 -9.35 -20.25 -23.25
N GLY A 219 -10.12 -19.81 -24.23
CA GLY A 219 -10.24 -20.46 -25.52
C GLY A 219 -10.18 -19.45 -26.66
N SER A 220 -9.61 -19.88 -27.79
CA SER A 220 -9.59 -19.12 -29.04
C SER A 220 -9.94 -20.02 -30.21
N LEU A 221 -10.70 -19.51 -31.16
CA LEU A 221 -11.11 -20.21 -32.38
C LEU A 221 -11.05 -19.26 -33.56
N GLN A 222 -10.33 -19.66 -34.61
CA GLN A 222 -10.46 -19.05 -35.92
C GLN A 222 -11.73 -19.61 -36.58
N ILE A 223 -12.70 -18.74 -36.89
CA ILE A 223 -13.99 -19.11 -37.47
C ILE A 223 -13.87 -19.17 -39.00
N THR A 224 -13.13 -18.23 -39.57
CA THR A 224 -12.77 -18.17 -41.00
C THR A 224 -11.34 -17.64 -41.13
N ASP A 225 -10.80 -17.57 -42.35
CA ASP A 225 -9.45 -17.04 -42.59
C ASP A 225 -9.25 -15.60 -42.10
N THR A 226 -10.33 -14.83 -41.92
CA THR A 226 -10.28 -13.43 -41.46
C THR A 226 -10.93 -13.20 -40.10
N LEU A 227 -11.85 -14.07 -39.66
CA LEU A 227 -12.65 -13.92 -38.46
C LEU A 227 -12.18 -14.88 -37.37
N SER A 228 -11.93 -14.37 -36.17
CA SER A 228 -11.60 -15.17 -35.00
C SER A 228 -12.32 -14.69 -33.76
N THR A 229 -12.47 -15.59 -32.78
CA THR A 229 -13.10 -15.31 -31.49
C THR A 229 -12.22 -15.83 -30.36
N GLU A 230 -12.23 -15.11 -29.25
CA GLU A 230 -11.58 -15.51 -28.00
C GLU A 230 -12.54 -15.34 -26.84
N ALA A 231 -12.43 -16.21 -25.85
CA ALA A 231 -13.21 -16.09 -24.62
C ALA A 231 -12.37 -16.52 -23.43
N PHE A 232 -12.63 -15.92 -22.27
CA PHE A 232 -12.11 -16.43 -21.01
C PHE A 232 -13.19 -16.44 -19.93
N TRP A 233 -13.03 -17.36 -19.00
CA TRP A 233 -13.75 -17.39 -17.75
C TRP A 233 -12.76 -17.56 -16.60
N GLN A 234 -12.69 -16.55 -15.75
CA GLN A 234 -11.81 -16.49 -14.60
C GLN A 234 -12.59 -16.89 -13.34
N PHE A 235 -11.96 -17.75 -12.53
CA PHE A 235 -12.58 -18.34 -11.33
C PHE A 235 -11.74 -18.14 -10.06
N GLY A 236 -10.78 -17.22 -10.11
CA GLY A 236 -10.09 -16.70 -8.94
C GLY A 236 -9.55 -15.30 -9.22
N HIS A 237 -9.63 -14.42 -8.23
CA HIS A 237 -9.27 -13.03 -8.35
C HIS A 237 -7.99 -12.72 -7.58
N ALA A 238 -7.07 -11.96 -8.19
CA ALA A 238 -6.03 -11.24 -7.46
C ALA A 238 -6.30 -9.73 -7.50
N GLU A 239 -5.99 -9.02 -6.42
CA GLU A 239 -6.13 -7.57 -6.30
C GLU A 239 -4.86 -6.87 -6.83
N THR A 240 -4.99 -5.64 -7.30
CA THR A 240 -3.85 -4.80 -7.61
C THR A 240 -3.13 -4.46 -6.32
N GLU A 241 -1.87 -4.86 -6.28
CA GLU A 241 -1.03 -4.67 -5.13
C GLU A 241 -0.28 -3.36 -5.26
N VAL A 242 -0.62 -2.44 -4.37
CA VAL A 242 0.11 -1.18 -4.20
C VAL A 242 1.31 -1.40 -3.31
N ASP A 243 2.22 -0.44 -3.33
CA ASP A 243 3.42 -0.48 -2.51
C ASP A 243 3.08 -0.62 -1.03
N PRO A 244 3.72 -1.55 -0.33
CA PRO A 244 3.52 -1.71 1.09
C PRO A 244 3.86 -0.45 1.87
N SER A 245 3.08 -0.17 2.91
CA SER A 245 3.28 0.99 3.79
C SER A 245 4.70 1.01 4.36
N GLY A 246 5.34 2.19 4.38
CA GLY A 246 6.73 2.38 4.82
C GLY A 246 7.82 2.02 3.80
N SER A 247 7.49 1.37 2.67
CA SER A 247 8.47 1.15 1.59
C SER A 247 8.81 2.44 0.84
N TYR A 248 9.98 2.49 0.20
CA TYR A 248 10.52 3.75 -0.35
C TYR A 248 9.58 4.48 -1.31
N PHE A 249 8.86 3.73 -2.13
CA PHE A 249 7.95 4.31 -3.10
C PHE A 249 6.48 4.32 -2.62
N SER A 250 6.20 3.92 -1.38
CA SER A 250 4.87 4.07 -0.80
C SER A 250 4.48 5.55 -0.74
N THR A 251 3.27 5.85 -1.19
CA THR A 251 2.68 7.20 -1.12
C THR A 251 1.53 7.26 -0.14
N SER A 252 1.27 6.18 0.61
CA SER A 252 0.12 6.05 1.50
C SER A 252 0.44 5.03 2.57
N ASP A 253 0.27 5.46 3.82
CA ASP A 253 0.55 4.62 4.97
C ASP A 253 -0.68 3.82 5.39
N ILE A 254 -1.85 4.17 4.85
CA ILE A 254 -3.18 3.65 5.22
C ILE A 254 -3.75 2.62 4.23
N THR A 255 -3.03 2.32 3.15
CA THR A 255 -3.42 1.36 2.12
C THR A 255 -2.30 0.37 1.81
N GLY A 256 -2.64 -0.77 1.22
CA GLY A 256 -1.65 -1.81 0.89
C GLY A 256 -1.31 -2.71 2.07
N ALA A 257 -0.33 -3.58 1.86
CA ALA A 257 0.19 -4.47 2.90
C ALA A 257 0.88 -3.66 4.01
N GLY A 258 0.69 -4.08 5.26
CA GLY A 258 1.26 -3.41 6.43
C GLY A 258 0.68 -2.03 6.75
N SER A 259 -0.44 -1.65 6.13
CA SER A 259 -1.09 -0.35 6.37
C SER A 259 -1.39 -0.08 7.84
N ILE A 260 -1.18 1.16 8.28
CA ILE A 260 -1.52 1.65 9.60
C ILE A 260 -2.93 2.26 9.63
N SER A 261 -3.36 2.72 10.81
CA SER A 261 -4.63 3.43 10.94
C SER A 261 -4.60 4.78 10.23
N LEU A 262 -5.75 5.19 9.68
CA LEU A 262 -5.94 6.55 9.23
C LEU A 262 -5.95 7.48 10.45
N ASN A 263 -4.92 8.29 10.56
CA ASN A 263 -4.68 9.22 11.66
C ASN A 263 -5.20 10.62 11.29
N SER A 264 -5.83 11.32 12.24
CA SER A 264 -6.36 12.67 12.02
C SER A 264 -6.36 13.52 13.30
N GLY A 265 -6.44 14.84 13.13
CA GLY A 265 -6.49 15.81 14.23
C GLY A 265 -5.16 16.06 14.95
N GLY A 266 -4.05 15.59 14.38
CA GLY A 266 -2.68 15.86 14.87
C GLY A 266 -1.82 16.51 13.79
N THR A 267 -0.58 16.85 14.15
CA THR A 267 0.45 17.36 13.21
C THR A 267 1.51 16.33 12.85
N ASN A 268 1.56 15.22 13.59
CA ASN A 268 2.43 14.05 13.42
C ASN A 268 1.70 12.76 13.85
N ASP A 269 2.34 11.62 13.68
CA ASP A 269 1.85 10.31 14.10
C ASP A 269 1.59 10.20 15.61
N SER A 270 2.47 10.79 16.44
CA SER A 270 2.39 10.67 17.89
C SER A 270 1.27 11.50 18.55
N ASP A 271 0.87 12.60 17.91
CA ASP A 271 -0.11 13.56 18.42
C ASP A 271 -1.46 13.46 17.69
N ALA A 272 -1.63 12.45 16.82
CA ALA A 272 -2.92 12.16 16.20
C ALA A 272 -3.99 11.88 17.26
N ILE A 273 -5.11 12.62 17.19
CA ILE A 273 -6.18 12.55 18.19
C ILE A 273 -7.21 11.48 17.79
N ILE A 274 -7.35 11.22 16.50
CA ILE A 274 -8.32 10.31 15.92
C ILE A 274 -7.56 9.24 15.15
N HIS A 275 -7.80 7.98 15.49
CA HIS A 275 -7.29 6.81 14.77
C HIS A 275 -8.47 6.01 14.23
N ILE A 276 -8.55 5.90 12.91
CA ILE A 276 -9.57 5.10 12.21
C ILE A 276 -8.87 3.82 11.74
N TYR A 277 -9.18 2.72 12.43
CA TYR A 277 -8.60 1.42 12.13
C TYR A 277 -9.27 0.79 10.91
N ARG A 278 -8.45 0.14 10.08
CA ARG A 278 -8.91 -0.62 8.92
C ARG A 278 -9.74 -1.83 9.37
N THR A 279 -10.89 -2.01 8.72
CA THR A 279 -11.69 -3.25 8.82
C THR A 279 -11.27 -4.22 7.73
N ALA A 280 -11.76 -5.46 7.79
CA ALA A 280 -11.55 -6.43 6.71
C ALA A 280 -11.97 -5.86 5.35
N ASP A 281 -11.20 -6.23 4.31
CA ASP A 281 -11.47 -5.80 2.94
C ASP A 281 -12.77 -6.39 2.40
N LYS A 282 -13.46 -5.62 1.56
CA LYS A 282 -14.65 -6.08 0.84
C LYS A 282 -14.25 -6.49 -0.56
N ARG A 283 -14.42 -7.77 -0.85
CA ARG A 283 -14.06 -8.37 -2.14
C ARG A 283 -15.30 -8.64 -2.99
N GLY A 284 -15.15 -8.56 -4.32
CA GLY A 284 -16.17 -8.99 -5.26
C GLY A 284 -16.17 -10.51 -5.46
N SER A 285 -16.93 -10.98 -6.46
CA SER A 285 -16.98 -12.39 -6.81
C SER A 285 -15.72 -12.85 -7.53
N ASP A 286 -15.22 -14.03 -7.17
CA ASP A 286 -14.09 -14.67 -7.84
C ASP A 286 -14.44 -15.19 -9.23
N THR A 287 -15.70 -15.60 -9.44
CA THR A 287 -16.13 -16.37 -10.62
C THR A 287 -17.00 -15.58 -11.61
N ASP A 288 -17.47 -14.39 -11.24
CA ASP A 288 -18.31 -13.54 -12.10
C ASP A 288 -17.45 -12.66 -13.03
N GLN A 289 -16.47 -13.30 -13.68
CA GLN A 289 -15.40 -12.62 -14.39
C GLN A 289 -15.12 -13.33 -15.70
N PHE A 290 -15.51 -12.71 -16.81
CA PHE A 290 -15.41 -13.32 -18.12
C PHE A 290 -15.29 -12.26 -19.19
N GLY A 291 -14.77 -12.68 -20.34
CA GLY A 291 -14.65 -11.82 -21.50
C GLY A 291 -14.88 -12.58 -22.79
N PHE A 292 -15.26 -11.82 -23.81
CA PHE A 292 -15.40 -12.26 -25.19
C PHE A 292 -14.76 -11.24 -26.11
N ALA A 293 -14.02 -11.70 -27.10
CA ALA A 293 -13.44 -10.89 -28.14
C ALA A 293 -13.79 -11.48 -29.51
N LEU A 294 -14.13 -10.62 -30.46
CA LEU A 294 -14.29 -10.96 -31.88
C LEU A 294 -13.32 -10.10 -32.67
N ARG A 295 -12.45 -10.71 -33.47
CA ARG A 295 -11.47 -10.03 -34.30
C ARG A 295 -11.74 -10.34 -35.76
N ASN A 296 -11.68 -9.33 -36.61
CA ASN A 296 -11.84 -9.51 -38.05
C ASN A 296 -10.88 -8.62 -38.83
N TYR A 297 -10.14 -9.25 -39.75
CA TYR A 297 -9.29 -8.55 -40.71
C TYR A 297 -10.06 -8.26 -42.00
N PHE A 298 -10.26 -6.97 -42.31
CA PHE A 298 -10.89 -6.51 -43.54
C PHE A 298 -9.83 -6.16 -44.58
N ALA A 299 -9.52 -7.11 -45.47
CA ALA A 299 -8.58 -6.89 -46.57
C ALA A 299 -9.08 -5.85 -47.59
N GLY A 300 -10.40 -5.69 -47.73
CA GLY A 300 -11.01 -4.77 -48.71
C GLY A 300 -11.25 -3.33 -48.22
N LEU A 301 -10.85 -3.00 -47.00
CA LEU A 301 -11.00 -1.67 -46.42
C LEU A 301 -9.62 -1.01 -46.28
N GLY A 302 -9.32 -0.04 -47.16
CA GLY A 302 -7.99 0.59 -47.25
C GLY A 302 -6.92 -0.40 -47.70
N ASP A 303 -5.72 -0.31 -47.11
CA ASP A 303 -4.60 -1.25 -47.32
C ASP A 303 -4.64 -2.45 -46.34
N GLY A 304 -5.83 -2.78 -45.84
CA GLY A 304 -6.04 -3.78 -44.79
C GLY A 304 -6.33 -3.13 -43.44
N THR A 305 -7.49 -3.45 -42.86
CA THR A 305 -7.91 -2.93 -41.56
C THR A 305 -8.19 -4.07 -40.60
N ASP A 306 -7.50 -4.12 -39.46
CA ASP A 306 -7.86 -5.01 -38.35
C ASP A 306 -8.88 -4.33 -37.44
N THR A 307 -9.92 -5.07 -37.08
CA THR A 307 -10.98 -4.59 -36.21
C THR A 307 -11.26 -5.62 -35.13
N ALA A 308 -11.51 -5.16 -33.91
CA ALA A 308 -11.86 -6.04 -32.82
C ALA A 308 -12.96 -5.44 -31.96
N LEU A 309 -13.90 -6.30 -31.57
CA LEU A 309 -14.96 -6.01 -30.60
C LEU A 309 -14.68 -6.79 -29.33
N TYR A 310 -14.74 -6.12 -28.19
CA TYR A 310 -14.47 -6.73 -26.91
C TYR A 310 -15.62 -6.48 -25.92
N PHE A 311 -15.92 -7.50 -25.14
CA PHE A 311 -16.80 -7.42 -23.99
C PHE A 311 -16.10 -8.06 -22.79
N VAL A 312 -16.05 -7.37 -21.65
CA VAL A 312 -15.49 -7.92 -20.42
C VAL A 312 -16.38 -7.54 -19.25
N ARG A 313 -16.70 -8.52 -18.40
CA ARG A 313 -17.27 -8.32 -17.07
C ARG A 313 -16.22 -8.71 -16.04
N TYR A 314 -15.91 -7.81 -15.11
CA TYR A 314 -14.91 -8.05 -14.07
C TYR A 314 -15.23 -7.25 -12.82
N THR A 315 -14.72 -7.72 -11.68
CA THR A 315 -14.62 -6.89 -10.46
C THR A 315 -13.34 -6.06 -10.55
N SER A 316 -13.44 -4.76 -10.28
CA SER A 316 -12.28 -3.85 -10.31
C SER A 316 -11.12 -4.40 -9.48
N LYS A 317 -9.92 -4.41 -10.07
CA LYS A 317 -8.70 -4.86 -9.40
C LYS A 317 -8.09 -3.79 -8.52
N LEU A 318 -8.49 -2.54 -8.71
CA LEU A 318 -7.93 -1.42 -7.97
C LEU A 318 -8.50 -1.37 -6.54
N PRO A 319 -7.65 -1.12 -5.53
CA PRO A 319 -8.14 -0.89 -4.18
C PRO A 319 -8.87 0.45 -4.10
N TYR A 320 -10.04 0.44 -3.44
CA TYR A 320 -10.79 1.66 -3.11
C TYR A 320 -10.89 1.79 -1.60
N ILE A 321 -10.60 3.00 -1.10
CA ILE A 321 -10.77 3.31 0.31
C ILE A 321 -12.24 3.58 0.58
N GLY A 322 -12.83 2.80 1.49
CA GLY A 322 -14.16 3.01 2.02
C GLY A 322 -14.11 3.35 3.51
N VAL A 323 -14.90 4.32 3.95
CA VAL A 323 -15.04 4.67 5.37
C VAL A 323 -16.44 4.30 5.83
N ILE A 324 -16.54 3.51 6.89
CA ILE A 324 -17.81 3.13 7.50
C ILE A 324 -17.99 4.00 8.75
N SER A 325 -19.14 4.67 8.85
CA SER A 325 -19.52 5.37 10.08
C SER A 325 -19.78 4.33 11.18
N GLY A 326 -18.92 4.31 12.19
CA GLY A 326 -19.11 3.54 13.41
C GLY A 326 -19.42 4.44 14.59
N SER A 327 -20.20 3.95 15.56
CA SER A 327 -20.25 4.61 16.88
C SER A 327 -18.82 4.67 17.42
N PRO A 328 -18.31 5.83 17.84
CA PRO A 328 -16.94 5.93 18.30
C PRO A 328 -16.76 4.94 19.46
N ALA A 329 -15.90 3.94 19.25
CA ALA A 329 -15.37 3.17 20.35
C ALA A 329 -14.47 4.13 21.12
N LEU A 330 -15.08 4.94 22.00
CA LEU A 330 -14.36 5.77 22.95
C LEU A 330 -13.47 4.82 23.74
N ARG A 331 -12.17 4.84 23.43
CA ARG A 331 -11.20 4.13 24.25
C ARG A 331 -11.39 4.60 25.69
N PRO A 332 -11.51 3.69 26.66
CA PRO A 332 -11.64 4.10 28.05
C PRO A 332 -10.46 4.99 28.40
N LEU A 333 -10.76 6.18 28.95
CA LEU A 333 -9.73 7.17 29.28
C LEU A 333 -8.59 6.52 30.09
N PRO A 334 -7.34 6.91 29.87
CA PRO A 334 -6.20 6.39 30.63
C PRO A 334 -6.43 6.49 32.15
N ARG A 335 -5.88 5.54 32.91
CA ARG A 335 -6.08 5.44 34.37
C ARG A 335 -5.73 6.73 35.14
N HIS A 336 -4.78 7.52 34.63
CA HIS A 336 -4.38 8.79 35.25
C HIS A 336 -5.49 9.87 35.14
N VAL A 337 -6.27 9.88 34.05
CA VAL A 337 -7.39 10.80 33.86
C VAL A 337 -8.51 10.51 34.87
N TRP A 338 -8.81 9.22 35.11
CA TRP A 338 -9.79 8.81 36.12
C TRP A 338 -9.37 9.16 37.55
N ARG A 339 -8.07 9.06 37.86
CA ARG A 339 -7.53 9.47 39.17
C ARG A 339 -7.65 10.97 39.38
N PHE A 340 -7.39 11.76 38.35
CA PHE A 340 -7.56 13.22 38.38
C PHE A 340 -9.03 13.63 38.57
N MET A 341 -9.97 12.85 38.00
CA MET A 341 -11.42 13.10 38.10
C MET A 341 -12.07 12.56 39.39
N GLY A 342 -11.32 11.96 40.33
CA GLY A 342 -11.83 11.50 41.62
C GLY A 342 -12.98 10.48 41.56
N THR A 343 -13.13 9.74 40.45
CA THR A 343 -14.34 8.97 40.18
C THR A 343 -14.33 7.62 40.91
N PRO A 344 -15.37 7.27 41.70
CA PRO A 344 -15.40 6.02 42.44
C PRO A 344 -15.27 4.78 41.53
N ALA A 345 -14.48 3.79 41.94
CA ALA A 345 -14.14 2.60 41.13
C ALA A 345 -15.35 1.78 40.63
N ARG A 346 -16.50 1.89 41.30
CA ARG A 346 -17.76 1.23 40.92
C ARG A 346 -18.45 1.96 39.75
N MET A 347 -18.37 3.29 39.72
CA MET A 347 -18.91 4.14 38.65
C MET A 347 -18.06 4.03 37.39
N ARG A 348 -16.72 4.01 37.56
CA ARG A 348 -15.75 3.74 36.50
C ARG A 348 -16.04 2.43 35.76
N ARG A 349 -16.18 1.31 36.50
CA ARG A 349 -16.48 0.00 35.90
C ARG A 349 -17.82 -0.04 35.18
N LYS A 350 -18.80 0.76 35.60
CA LYS A 350 -20.12 0.87 34.96
C LYS A 350 -20.05 1.67 33.65
N LEU A 351 -19.27 2.75 33.64
CA LEU A 351 -18.98 3.59 32.46
C LEU A 351 -18.12 2.83 31.43
N GLU A 352 -17.06 2.15 31.86
CA GLU A 352 -16.22 1.31 30.99
C GLU A 352 -17.05 0.22 30.29
N ARG A 353 -18.00 -0.43 31.00
CA ARG A 353 -18.93 -1.41 30.40
C ARG A 353 -19.95 -0.79 29.43
N HIS A 354 -20.38 0.45 29.66
CA HIS A 354 -21.30 1.13 28.75
C HIS A 354 -20.57 1.62 27.49
N MET A 355 -19.32 2.05 27.61
CA MET A 355 -18.46 2.42 26.47
C MET A 355 -18.07 1.20 25.64
N SER A 356 -17.87 0.03 26.26
CA SER A 356 -17.50 -1.21 25.54
C SER A 356 -18.66 -1.94 24.87
N SER A 357 -19.92 -1.66 25.25
CA SER A 357 -21.11 -2.40 24.78
C SER A 357 -21.86 -1.72 23.63
N GLY A 358 -21.39 -0.57 23.13
CA GLY A 358 -21.98 0.13 21.97
C GLY A 358 -23.40 0.68 22.15
N ARG A 359 -24.07 0.40 23.28
CA ARG A 359 -25.40 0.93 23.62
C ARG A 359 -25.29 2.27 24.31
N ILE A 360 -25.06 3.35 23.55
CA ILE A 360 -25.16 4.71 24.08
C ILE A 360 -26.27 5.46 23.33
N ARG A 361 -27.39 5.75 24.02
CA ARG A 361 -28.38 6.73 23.56
C ARG A 361 -27.77 8.13 23.75
N SER A 362 -27.57 8.84 22.63
CA SER A 362 -26.82 10.11 22.51
C SER A 362 -27.19 11.22 23.50
N ASN A 363 -28.45 11.29 23.95
CA ASN A 363 -28.94 12.44 24.72
C ASN A 363 -28.53 12.46 26.21
N ILE A 364 -28.24 11.31 26.81
CA ILE A 364 -27.93 11.23 28.27
C ILE A 364 -26.46 11.59 28.54
N THR A 365 -25.55 11.16 27.65
CA THR A 365 -24.10 11.34 27.80
C THR A 365 -23.65 12.75 27.47
N MET A 366 -24.29 13.42 26.49
CA MET A 366 -23.91 14.77 26.08
C MET A 366 -24.26 15.81 27.15
N ASN A 367 -25.44 15.68 27.80
CA ASN A 367 -25.81 16.52 28.94
C ASN A 367 -24.89 16.32 30.15
N PHE A 368 -24.43 15.08 30.39
CA PHE A 368 -23.48 14.77 31.46
C PHE A 368 -22.09 15.33 31.17
N LEU A 369 -21.55 15.15 29.96
CA LEU A 369 -20.27 15.70 29.53
C LEU A 369 -20.26 17.23 29.50
N THR A 370 -21.37 17.86 29.10
CA THR A 370 -21.51 19.32 29.12
C THR A 370 -21.53 19.87 30.55
N ARG A 371 -22.20 19.17 31.48
CA ARG A 371 -22.14 19.50 32.92
C ARG A 371 -20.75 19.26 33.52
N LEU A 372 -20.06 18.20 33.10
CA LEU A 372 -18.70 17.87 33.53
C LEU A 372 -17.69 18.93 33.06
N MET A 373 -17.79 19.39 31.81
CA MET A 373 -16.94 20.45 31.27
C MET A 373 -17.21 21.81 31.92
N ARG A 374 -18.47 22.12 32.27
CA ARG A 374 -18.82 23.32 33.05
C ARG A 374 -18.26 23.26 34.48
N TRP A 375 -18.28 22.09 35.12
CA TRP A 375 -17.69 21.89 36.44
C TRP A 375 -16.16 22.00 36.42
N ALA A 376 -15.49 21.40 35.42
CA ALA A 376 -14.05 21.52 35.23
C ALA A 376 -13.59 22.97 34.97
N ARG A 377 -14.39 23.78 34.26
CA ARG A 377 -14.14 25.23 34.08
C ARG A 377 -14.33 26.03 35.37
N ALA A 378 -15.20 25.58 36.27
CA ALA A 378 -15.46 26.23 37.54
C ALA A 378 -14.37 25.91 38.58
N SER A 379 -13.78 24.70 38.53
CA SER A 379 -12.71 24.28 39.44
C SER A 379 -11.31 24.80 39.05
N THR A 380 -11.14 25.35 37.85
CA THR A 380 -9.89 26.01 37.41
C THR A 380 -9.85 27.52 37.63
N ARG A 381 -10.84 28.13 38.29
CA ARG A 381 -10.72 29.52 38.75
C ARG A 381 -9.93 29.52 40.06
N PRO A 382 -8.74 30.16 40.13
CA PRO A 382 -8.01 30.23 41.38
C PRO A 382 -8.78 31.11 42.37
N SER A 383 -9.12 30.57 43.54
CA SER A 383 -9.55 31.37 44.69
C SER A 383 -8.36 32.22 45.15
N ALA A 384 -8.62 33.49 45.46
CA ALA A 384 -7.60 34.50 45.76
C ALA A 384 -6.92 34.34 47.13
N GLU A 385 -6.87 33.14 47.70
CA GLU A 385 -6.52 32.93 49.12
C GLU A 385 -5.37 31.92 49.35
N GLN A 386 -4.61 31.56 48.30
CA GLN A 386 -3.53 30.58 48.38
C GLN A 386 -2.16 31.10 47.89
N ARG A 387 -1.81 32.33 48.24
CA ARG A 387 -0.42 32.81 48.20
C ARG A 387 -0.07 33.46 49.53
N CYS A 388 0.47 32.67 50.46
CA CYS A 388 1.43 33.05 51.52
C CYS A 388 1.46 31.99 52.64
N ARG A 389 1.97 30.78 52.36
CA ARG A 389 2.49 29.90 53.42
C ARG A 389 3.65 29.07 52.87
N GLY A 390 4.85 29.33 53.38
CA GLY A 390 5.99 28.41 53.24
C GLY A 390 7.35 29.04 53.00
N LYS A 391 7.86 29.81 53.97
CA LYS A 391 9.23 29.74 54.54
C LYS A 391 9.66 31.09 55.11
N ARG A 392 9.94 31.11 56.41
CA ARG A 392 10.61 32.22 57.10
C ARG A 392 12.08 32.21 56.66
N ALA A 393 12.53 33.27 55.99
CA ALA A 393 13.76 34.01 56.25
C ALA A 393 13.98 35.02 55.12
N LEU A 394 14.28 36.27 55.52
CA LEU A 394 14.53 37.48 54.74
C LEU A 394 13.32 38.20 54.11
N ARG A 395 13.22 39.47 54.52
CA ARG A 395 12.25 40.51 54.15
C ARG A 395 12.32 40.80 52.65
N LEU A 396 11.16 41.01 52.02
CA LEU A 396 10.84 42.15 51.13
C LEU A 396 9.40 42.01 50.58
N THR A 397 8.84 43.15 50.19
CA THR A 397 7.43 43.59 50.10
C THR A 397 6.60 43.02 48.93
N CYS A 398 5.28 42.89 49.14
CA CYS A 398 4.26 42.57 48.13
C CYS A 398 3.37 43.82 47.90
N PRO A 399 3.23 44.38 46.68
CA PRO A 399 2.38 45.54 46.45
C PRO A 399 0.99 45.19 45.87
N TRP A 400 0.17 46.24 45.79
CA TRP A 400 -1.28 46.35 45.98
C TRP A 400 -2.11 46.31 44.66
N ARG A 401 -3.44 46.16 44.77
CA ARG A 401 -4.46 46.27 43.69
C ARG A 401 -4.65 47.72 43.18
N PRO A 402 -5.34 47.91 42.03
CA PRO A 402 -6.52 48.79 42.07
C PRO A 402 -7.75 48.30 41.28
N THR A 403 -8.87 48.99 41.55
CA THR A 403 -10.28 48.78 41.19
C THR A 403 -10.73 49.44 39.87
N SER A 404 -11.88 48.96 39.39
CA SER A 404 -12.79 49.37 38.28
C SER A 404 -12.93 50.84 37.87
N THR A 405 -13.23 51.10 36.57
CA THR A 405 -14.54 51.64 36.06
C THR A 405 -14.58 51.79 34.51
N ASN A 406 -15.81 51.71 33.98
CA ASN A 406 -16.25 51.88 32.57
C ASN A 406 -15.93 53.24 31.93
N SER A 407 -15.74 53.28 30.60
CA SER A 407 -16.39 54.28 29.73
C SER A 407 -16.43 53.84 28.26
N LEU A 408 -17.55 54.17 27.61
CA LEU A 408 -17.84 53.95 26.19
C LEU A 408 -17.06 54.93 25.30
N HIS A 409 -16.60 54.49 24.12
CA HIS A 409 -16.74 55.31 22.91
C HIS A 409 -16.78 54.51 21.60
N ARG A 410 -17.53 55.10 20.67
CA ARG A 410 -18.11 54.55 19.43
C ARG A 410 -17.45 55.29 18.27
N SER A 411 -16.87 54.61 17.29
CA SER A 411 -16.50 55.19 15.98
C SER A 411 -16.65 54.09 14.92
N ARG A 412 -17.78 54.03 14.23
CA ARG A 412 -18.11 54.71 12.96
C ARG A 412 -17.28 54.20 11.78
N THR A 413 -18.03 53.49 10.94
CA THR A 413 -17.80 52.95 9.61
C THR A 413 -17.17 53.92 8.61
N GLU A 414 -16.28 53.41 7.75
CA GLU A 414 -16.08 53.98 6.42
C GLU A 414 -15.90 52.87 5.36
N ARG A 415 -16.75 52.94 4.34
CA ARG A 415 -16.77 52.12 3.12
C ARG A 415 -15.81 52.74 2.11
N ALA A 416 -14.98 51.94 1.46
CA ALA A 416 -14.36 52.30 0.19
C ALA A 416 -14.83 51.36 -0.92
N ARG A 417 -15.34 51.97 -1.99
CA ARG A 417 -15.92 51.39 -3.21
C ARG A 417 -14.81 51.05 -4.24
N ARG A 418 -15.01 49.98 -5.01
CA ARG A 418 -14.62 49.86 -6.44
C ARG A 418 -15.61 50.67 -7.31
N PRO A 419 -15.35 51.17 -8.53
CA PRO A 419 -14.88 50.42 -9.74
C PRO A 419 -13.84 51.21 -10.60
N ILE A 420 -13.15 50.67 -11.61
CA ILE A 420 -13.54 50.02 -12.88
C ILE A 420 -12.69 48.78 -13.14
#